data_AF-A0A1I7XNS1-F1
#
_entry.id   AF-A0A1I7XNS1-F1
#
_cell.length_a   1.000
_cell.length_b   1.000
_cell.length_c   1.000
_cell.angle_alpha   90.00
_cell.angle_beta   90.00
_cell.angle_gamma   90.00
#
_symmetry.space_group_name_H-M   'P 1'
#
loop_
_entity.id
_entity.type
_entity.pdbx_description
1 polymer ?
#
loop_
_entity_poly.entity_id
_entity_poly.type
_entity_poly.pdbx_seq_one_letter_code
_entity_poly.pdbx_strand_id
1 'polypeptide(L)'
;MMANNKLVGFGKIPVEEVFFSGNDAFCGIWCGKIRTIPIKWLNITDQNNRKEEFPAVLHVRMWFGRQSDIWAWKQCIQPAEMKAYLEIFSHQKKSKLQSWKAFEPELSDEKGIENMKDMTIMQLYGWNYLV
;
A
#
# COMPACT_ATOMS: atom_id res chain seq x y z
N MET A 1 -1.33 -11.07 -2.11
CA MET A 1 -2.50 -11.82 -1.57
C MET A 1 -2.03 -12.67 -0.42
N MET A 2 -2.65 -12.49 0.74
CA MET A 2 -2.37 -13.28 1.95
C MET A 2 -3.52 -14.26 2.19
N ALA A 3 -3.20 -15.48 2.62
CA ALA A 3 -4.17 -16.45 3.15
C ALA A 3 -3.53 -17.18 4.34
N ASN A 4 -4.26 -17.31 5.45
CA ASN A 4 -3.76 -17.94 6.68
C ASN A 4 -2.38 -17.42 7.12
N ASN A 5 -2.20 -16.09 7.14
CA ASN A 5 -0.94 -15.40 7.45
C ASN A 5 0.26 -15.79 6.57
N LYS A 6 0.03 -16.34 5.38
CA LYS A 6 1.07 -16.66 4.39
C LYS A 6 0.80 -15.89 3.10
N LEU A 7 1.87 -15.37 2.49
CA LEU A 7 1.80 -14.85 1.13
C LEU A 7 1.49 -16.04 0.23
N VAL A 8 0.44 -15.94 -0.60
CA VAL A 8 0.04 -17.00 -1.55
C VAL A 8 0.12 -16.59 -3.02
N GLY A 9 0.12 -15.28 -3.29
CA GLY A 9 0.32 -14.76 -4.63
C GLY A 9 0.60 -13.26 -4.68
N PHE A 10 1.10 -12.80 -5.83
CA PHE A 10 1.42 -11.39 -6.07
C PHE A 10 1.05 -10.97 -7.50
N GLY A 11 0.83 -9.67 -7.69
CA GLY A 11 0.77 -9.03 -9.00
C GLY A 11 1.86 -7.97 -9.06
N LYS A 12 2.58 -7.89 -10.19
CA LYS A 12 3.55 -6.81 -10.45
C LYS A 12 2.85 -5.75 -11.30
N ILE A 13 2.92 -4.50 -10.86
CA ILE A 13 2.34 -3.34 -11.56
C ILE A 13 3.51 -2.42 -11.91
N PRO A 14 3.85 -2.27 -13.20
CA PRO A 14 4.80 -1.27 -13.65
C PRO A 14 4.29 0.14 -13.34
N VAL A 15 5.16 1.01 -12.82
CA VAL A 15 4.78 2.37 -12.38
C VAL A 15 4.36 3.22 -13.59
N GLU A 16 5.07 3.08 -14.70
CA GLU A 16 4.82 3.77 -15.96
C GLU A 16 3.41 3.50 -16.52
N GLU A 17 2.79 2.37 -16.18
CA GLU A 17 1.44 2.04 -16.62
C GLU A 17 0.35 2.76 -15.82
N VAL A 18 0.66 3.24 -14.61
CA VAL A 18 -0.28 3.88 -13.67
C VAL A 18 0.14 5.29 -13.27
N PHE A 19 1.21 5.81 -13.89
CA PHE A 19 1.75 7.14 -13.63
C PHE A 19 0.76 8.24 -14.07
N PHE A 20 0.65 9.28 -13.26
CA PHE A 20 -0.17 10.45 -13.55
C PHE A 20 0.68 11.64 -14.01
N SER A 21 0.18 12.34 -15.03
CA SER A 21 0.69 13.59 -15.55
C SER A 21 -0.47 14.55 -15.78
N GLY A 22 -0.26 15.85 -15.58
CA GLY A 22 -1.25 16.87 -15.97
C GLY A 22 -1.43 16.99 -17.49
N ASN A 23 -0.55 16.36 -18.27
CA ASN A 23 -0.72 16.14 -19.70
C ASN A 23 -1.07 14.67 -19.94
N ASP A 24 -2.30 14.42 -20.39
CA ASP A 24 -2.85 13.08 -20.63
C ASP A 24 -2.01 12.22 -21.59
N ALA A 25 -1.27 12.84 -22.53
CA ALA A 25 -0.40 12.12 -23.45
C ALA A 25 0.80 11.45 -22.74
N PHE A 26 1.13 11.87 -21.52
CA PHE A 26 2.20 11.31 -20.70
C PHE A 26 1.67 10.50 -19.50
N CYS A 27 0.36 10.30 -19.42
CA CYS A 27 -0.22 9.40 -18.42
C CYS A 27 0.03 7.95 -18.80
N GLY A 28 0.24 7.13 -17.77
CA GLY A 28 0.22 5.68 -17.93
C GLY A 28 -1.14 5.23 -18.47
N ILE A 29 -1.12 4.26 -19.39
CA ILE A 29 -2.32 3.81 -20.12
C ILE A 29 -3.46 3.34 -19.20
N TRP A 30 -3.13 2.85 -18.00
CA TRP A 30 -4.04 2.34 -16.97
C TRP A 30 -4.26 3.31 -15.80
N CYS A 31 -3.64 4.50 -15.81
CA CYS A 31 -3.84 5.51 -14.77
C CYS A 31 -5.31 5.91 -14.67
N GLY A 32 -5.91 5.77 -13.49
CA GLY A 32 -7.33 6.09 -13.25
C GLY A 32 -8.35 5.12 -13.87
N LYS A 33 -7.91 4.09 -14.60
CA LYS A 33 -8.80 3.15 -15.30
C LYS A 33 -8.88 1.83 -14.55
N ILE A 34 -10.03 1.15 -14.67
CA ILE A 34 -10.17 -0.20 -14.11
C ILE A 34 -9.30 -1.13 -14.95
N ARG A 35 -8.39 -1.84 -14.28
CA ARG A 35 -7.57 -2.89 -14.85
C ARG A 35 -7.84 -4.19 -14.12
N THR A 36 -7.92 -5.26 -14.91
CA THR A 36 -7.96 -6.64 -14.44
C THR A 36 -6.53 -7.17 -14.35
N ILE A 37 -6.12 -7.60 -13.15
CA ILE A 37 -4.78 -8.14 -12.89
C ILE A 37 -4.92 -9.57 -12.38
N PRO A 38 -4.52 -10.58 -13.17
CA PRO A 38 -4.42 -11.94 -12.66
C PRO A 38 -3.27 -12.03 -11.67
N ILE A 39 -3.58 -12.46 -10.44
CA ILE A 39 -2.57 -12.70 -9.42
C ILE A 39 -1.80 -13.96 -9.81
N LYS A 40 -0.48 -13.96 -9.61
CA LYS A 40 0.37 -15.13 -9.86
C LYS A 40 0.64 -15.85 -8.55
N TRP A 41 0.64 -17.18 -8.58
CA TRP A 41 1.17 -18.00 -7.47
C TRP A 41 2.62 -17.63 -7.17
N LEU A 42 3.05 -17.73 -5.92
CA LEU A 42 4.45 -17.45 -5.56
C LEU A 42 5.42 -18.51 -6.05
N ASN A 43 5.05 -19.78 -5.90
CA ASN A 43 5.95 -20.90 -6.12
C ASN A 43 5.86 -21.37 -7.57
N ILE A 44 7.02 -21.65 -8.17
CA ILE A 44 7.11 -22.20 -9.52
C ILE A 44 6.40 -23.55 -9.62
N THR A 45 6.44 -24.36 -8.55
CA THR A 45 5.72 -25.63 -8.46
C THR A 45 4.21 -25.46 -8.59
N ASP A 46 3.64 -24.49 -7.88
CA ASP A 46 2.20 -24.20 -7.95
C ASP A 46 1.83 -23.59 -9.30
N GLN A 47 2.68 -22.72 -9.87
CA GLN A 47 2.51 -22.20 -11.23
C GLN A 47 2.52 -23.31 -12.28
N ASN A 48 3.40 -24.30 -12.16
CA ASN A 48 3.53 -25.40 -13.11
C ASN A 48 2.43 -26.46 -12.96
N ASN A 49 1.90 -26.66 -11.76
CA ASN A 49 0.82 -27.62 -11.50
C ASN A 49 -0.56 -27.04 -11.78
N ARG A 50 -0.70 -25.70 -11.75
CA ARG A 50 -1.96 -24.98 -11.90
C ARG A 50 -1.88 -23.93 -13.01
N LYS A 51 -1.29 -24.31 -14.15
CA LYS A 51 -0.89 -23.39 -15.25
C LYS A 51 -2.01 -22.46 -15.74
N GLU A 52 -3.26 -22.91 -15.66
CA GLU A 52 -4.43 -22.15 -16.12
C GLU A 52 -5.21 -21.49 -14.97
N GLU A 53 -4.82 -21.71 -13.71
CA GLU A 53 -5.49 -21.15 -12.54
C GLU A 53 -4.67 -20.02 -11.90
N PHE A 54 -5.33 -18.90 -11.69
CA PHE A 54 -4.82 -17.82 -10.85
C PHE A 54 -5.42 -17.95 -9.43
N PRO A 55 -4.68 -17.60 -8.36
CA PRO A 55 -5.24 -17.54 -7.01
C PRO A 55 -6.43 -16.59 -6.90
N ALA A 56 -6.39 -15.49 -7.68
CA ALA A 56 -7.42 -14.47 -7.72
C ALA A 56 -7.26 -13.59 -8.98
N VAL A 57 -8.33 -12.90 -9.34
CA VAL A 57 -8.31 -11.78 -10.29
C VAL A 57 -8.62 -10.50 -9.52
N LEU A 58 -7.72 -9.53 -9.62
CA LEU A 58 -7.88 -8.23 -8.98
C LEU A 58 -8.41 -7.22 -10.00
N HIS A 59 -9.58 -6.63 -9.74
CA HIS A 59 -10.11 -5.51 -10.51
C HIS A 59 -9.87 -4.21 -9.75
N VAL A 60 -8.96 -3.37 -10.24
CA VAL A 60 -8.52 -2.17 -9.53
C VAL A 60 -8.42 -0.96 -10.44
N ARG A 61 -8.77 0.22 -9.91
CA ARG A 61 -8.26 1.50 -10.41
C ARG A 61 -7.00 1.84 -9.63
N MET A 62 -5.97 2.27 -10.32
CA MET A 62 -4.69 2.62 -9.71
C MET A 62 -4.24 3.99 -10.21
N TRP A 63 -3.46 4.66 -9.39
CA TRP A 63 -2.90 5.98 -9.67
C TRP A 63 -1.58 6.10 -8.94
N PHE A 64 -0.58 6.64 -9.63
CA PHE A 64 0.72 6.96 -9.05
C PHE A 64 1.13 8.36 -9.51
N GLY A 65 1.22 9.31 -8.60
CA GLY A 65 1.54 10.69 -8.93
C GLY A 65 2.06 11.46 -7.73
N ARG A 66 2.33 12.75 -7.93
CA ARG A 66 2.80 13.63 -6.85
C ARG A 66 1.65 13.96 -5.92
N GLN A 67 1.95 14.21 -4.64
CA GLN A 67 0.94 14.61 -3.66
C GLN A 67 0.17 15.88 -4.08
N SER A 68 0.82 16.80 -4.79
CA SER A 68 0.18 18.01 -5.37
C SER A 68 -0.98 17.69 -6.30
N ASP A 69 -1.00 16.49 -6.88
CA ASP A 69 -1.93 16.08 -7.93
C ASP A 69 -3.03 15.14 -7.40
N ILE A 70 -3.11 14.96 -6.08
CA ILE A 70 -4.08 14.06 -5.43
C ILE A 70 -5.54 14.41 -5.74
N TRP A 71 -5.80 15.68 -6.09
CA TRP A 71 -7.13 16.14 -6.48
C TRP A 71 -7.65 15.41 -7.73
N ALA A 72 -6.78 15.10 -8.70
CA ALA A 72 -7.15 14.39 -9.92
C ALA A 72 -7.58 12.95 -9.60
N TRP A 73 -6.88 12.30 -8.67
CA TRP A 73 -7.28 10.98 -8.18
C TRP A 73 -8.62 11.03 -7.44
N LYS A 74 -8.82 12.01 -6.55
CA LYS A 74 -10.08 12.20 -5.81
C LYS A 74 -11.29 12.35 -6.73
N GLN A 75 -11.14 13.04 -7.86
CA GLN A 75 -12.19 13.16 -8.88
C GLN A 75 -12.43 11.82 -9.60
N CYS A 76 -11.36 11.10 -9.96
CA CYS A 76 -11.42 9.84 -10.69
C CYS A 76 -12.16 8.72 -9.92
N ILE A 77 -12.10 8.72 -8.59
CA ILE A 77 -12.70 7.67 -7.77
C ILE A 77 -14.14 7.96 -7.34
N GLN A 78 -14.70 9.15 -7.60
CA GLN A 78 -16.09 9.46 -7.23
C GLN A 78 -17.08 8.42 -7.79
N PRO A 79 -18.07 7.95 -7.01
CA PRO A 79 -18.42 8.39 -5.64
C PRO A 79 -17.73 7.60 -4.51
N ALA A 80 -16.67 6.84 -4.80
CA ALA A 80 -16.04 5.99 -3.80
C ALA A 80 -15.40 6.79 -2.66
N GLU A 81 -15.46 6.23 -1.46
CA GLU A 81 -14.82 6.78 -0.27
C GLU A 81 -13.32 6.47 -0.27
N MET A 82 -12.50 7.48 0.00
CA MET A 82 -11.06 7.32 0.21
C MET A 82 -10.80 6.95 1.67
N LYS A 83 -10.24 5.76 1.89
CA LYS A 83 -9.67 5.37 3.18
C LYS A 83 -8.17 5.54 3.10
N ALA A 84 -7.60 6.26 4.06
CA ALA A 84 -6.17 6.41 4.19
C ALA A 84 -5.71 5.70 5.47
N TYR A 85 -4.54 5.07 5.37
CA TYR A 85 -3.95 4.29 6.44
C TYR A 85 -2.63 4.96 6.82
N LEU A 86 -2.44 5.18 8.11
CA LEU A 86 -1.18 5.65 8.66
C LEU A 86 -0.40 4.43 9.16
N GLU A 87 0.83 4.29 8.71
CA GLU A 87 1.75 3.26 9.21
C GLU A 87 2.69 3.89 10.24
N ILE A 88 2.80 3.26 11.41
CA ILE A 88 3.65 3.71 12.52
C ILE A 88 4.48 2.52 12.98
N PHE A 89 5.78 2.71 13.12
CA PHE A 89 6.72 1.64 13.47
C PHE A 89 7.09 1.74 14.94
N SER A 90 6.87 0.67 15.70
CA SER A 90 7.28 0.60 17.11
C SER A 90 8.63 -0.09 17.26
N HIS A 91 9.53 0.56 18.00
CA HIS A 91 10.92 0.13 18.16
C HIS A 91 11.20 -0.42 19.56
N GLN A 92 11.82 -1.60 19.58
CA GLN A 92 12.38 -2.20 20.79
C GLN A 92 13.83 -2.61 20.53
N LYS A 93 14.67 -2.48 21.55
CA LYS A 93 16.07 -2.92 21.52
C LYS A 93 16.32 -3.94 22.61
N LYS A 94 17.10 -4.96 22.27
CA LYS A 94 17.54 -6.01 23.19
C LYS A 94 19.06 -6.17 23.11
N SER A 95 19.74 -6.20 24.25
CA SER A 95 21.14 -6.64 24.33
C SER A 95 21.20 -8.15 24.58
N LYS A 96 22.34 -8.79 24.26
CA LYS A 96 22.48 -10.27 24.26
C LYS A 96 21.93 -10.99 25.50
N LEU A 97 21.88 -10.34 26.66
CA LEU A 97 21.49 -10.95 27.95
C LEU A 97 20.31 -10.24 28.64
N GLN A 98 19.67 -9.25 28.03
CA GLN A 98 18.56 -8.51 28.66
C GLN A 98 17.23 -8.77 27.96
N SER A 99 16.12 -8.38 28.59
CA SER A 99 14.80 -8.33 27.95
C SER A 99 14.72 -7.20 26.91
N TRP A 100 13.72 -7.28 26.02
CA TRP A 100 13.37 -6.18 25.13
C TRP A 100 12.99 -4.95 25.95
N LYS A 101 13.50 -3.79 25.55
CA LYS A 101 13.18 -2.48 26.14
C LYS A 101 12.83 -1.51 25.03
N ALA A 102 11.99 -0.52 25.34
CA ALA A 102 11.72 0.59 24.43
C ALA A 102 13.03 1.27 24.01
N PHE A 103 13.10 1.66 22.73
CA PHE A 103 14.23 2.35 22.13
C PHE A 103 13.74 3.65 21.52
N GLU A 104 14.43 4.76 21.73
CA GLU A 104 13.99 6.06 21.21
C GLU A 104 14.47 6.29 19.76
N PRO A 105 13.60 6.74 18.84
CA PRO A 105 12.18 7.00 19.04
C PRO A 105 11.36 5.70 19.17
N GLU A 106 10.50 5.63 20.19
CA GLU A 106 9.67 4.43 20.43
C GLU A 106 8.67 4.18 19.29
N LEU A 107 8.18 5.25 18.66
CA LEU A 107 7.29 5.23 17.51
C LEU A 107 7.86 6.15 16.43
N SER A 108 7.93 5.68 15.19
CA SER A 108 8.44 6.49 14.09
C SER A 108 7.79 6.22 12.73
N ASP A 109 8.19 7.04 11.74
CA ASP A 109 8.06 6.77 10.32
C ASP A 109 8.89 5.54 9.87
N GLU A 110 8.82 5.20 8.58
CA GLU A 110 9.51 4.04 8.00
C GLU A 110 11.04 4.17 8.02
N LYS A 111 11.55 5.39 8.21
CA LYS A 111 13.00 5.66 8.23
C LYS A 111 13.58 5.68 9.64
N GLY A 112 12.74 5.62 10.67
CA GLY A 112 13.20 5.76 12.05
C GLY A 112 13.58 7.20 12.43
N ILE A 113 13.14 8.19 11.65
CA ILE A 113 13.62 9.57 11.78
C ILE A 113 12.61 10.43 12.52
N GLU A 114 11.36 10.45 12.06
CA GLU A 114 10.32 11.27 12.68
C GLU A 114 9.72 10.56 13.91
N ASN A 115 9.58 11.26 15.03
CA ASN A 115 8.91 10.72 16.22
C ASN A 115 7.39 10.88 16.04
N MET A 116 6.68 9.76 16.01
CA MET A 116 5.26 9.70 15.68
C MET A 116 4.36 9.51 16.92
N LYS A 117 4.88 9.67 18.14
CA LYS A 117 4.11 9.50 19.38
C LYS A 117 2.81 10.31 19.38
N ASP A 118 2.86 11.57 18.96
CA ASP A 118 1.70 12.47 18.99
C ASP A 118 0.62 12.12 17.94
N MET A 119 0.99 11.43 16.86
CA MET A 119 0.04 10.99 15.83
C MET A 119 -0.88 9.86 16.30
N THR A 120 -0.52 9.15 17.37
CA THR A 120 -1.39 8.11 17.97
C THR A 120 -2.51 8.70 18.83
N ILE A 121 -2.41 9.98 19.21
CA ILE A 121 -3.30 10.63 20.18
C ILE A 121 -4.17 11.70 19.50
N MET A 122 -3.66 12.37 18.45
CA MET A 122 -4.40 13.44 17.79
C MET A 122 -5.31 12.93 16.67
N GLN A 123 -6.61 13.21 16.81
CA GLN A 123 -7.54 13.15 15.69
C GLN A 123 -7.20 14.29 14.72
N LEU A 124 -6.55 13.98 13.60
CA LEU A 124 -6.20 14.98 12.60
C LEU A 124 -7.47 15.65 12.04
N TYR A 125 -7.47 16.97 11.93
CA TYR A 125 -8.62 17.73 11.42
C TYR A 125 -9.05 17.19 10.04
N GLY A 126 -10.33 16.81 9.93
CA GLY A 126 -10.90 16.23 8.71
C GLY A 126 -10.79 14.70 8.59
N TRP A 127 -10.24 14.00 9.59
CA TRP A 127 -10.18 12.54 9.63
C TRP A 127 -11.25 11.94 10.55
N ASN A 128 -12.01 11.00 10.00
CA ASN A 128 -12.88 10.11 10.76
C ASN A 128 -12.18 8.76 10.87
N TYR A 129 -11.70 8.41 12.07
CA TYR A 129 -11.07 7.13 12.30
C TYR A 129 -12.15 6.05 12.20
N LEU A 130 -11.91 5.06 11.35
CA LEU A 130 -12.78 3.90 11.24
C LEU A 130 -12.55 3.03 12.47
N VAL A 131 -13.55 2.99 13.36
CA VAL A 131 -13.61 2.07 14.50
C VAL A 131 -14.17 0.73 14.05
#